data_AF-A0A1I6RBM3-F1
#
_entry.id   AF-A0A1I6RBM3-F1
#
_cell.length_a   1.000
_cell.length_b   1.000
_cell.length_c   1.000
_cell.angle_alpha   90.00
_cell.angle_beta   90.00
_cell.angle_gamma   90.00
#
_symmetry.space_group_name_H-M   'P 1'
#
loop_
_entity.id
_entity.type
_entity.pdbx_description
1 polymer ?
#
loop_
_entity_poly.entity_id
_entity_poly.type
_entity_poly.pdbx_seq_one_letter_code
_entity_poly.pdbx_strand_id
1 'polypeptide(L)'
;MVTMKNVMITFLLVTLILSGCSLSEENNNYTIITGYIIDKEEGRLLVVEGLDESEFDIHEQTVEEILKIADPNATWVSIGDNRENDYSVGEQVKVTIDGGVNTSYPAQASAKHIEVVE
;
A
#
# COMPACT_ATOMS: atom_id res chain seq x y z
N MET A 1 58.39 6.39 -36.75
CA MET A 1 58.43 5.05 -36.11
C MET A 1 57.94 5.22 -34.68
N VAL A 2 56.62 5.17 -34.49
CA VAL A 2 55.97 5.21 -33.17
C VAL A 2 55.56 3.78 -32.84
N THR A 3 55.94 3.35 -31.65
CA THR A 3 55.97 1.98 -31.17
C THR A 3 54.59 1.32 -31.12
N MET A 4 54.38 0.34 -32.02
CA MET A 4 53.33 -0.69 -31.94
C MET A 4 53.59 -1.57 -30.71
N LYS A 5 53.01 -1.25 -29.55
CA LYS A 5 53.01 -2.16 -28.40
C LYS A 5 51.80 -2.05 -27.47
N ASN A 6 50.94 -1.05 -27.66
CA ASN A 6 49.80 -0.81 -26.75
C ASN A 6 48.43 -0.95 -27.44
N VAL A 7 48.40 -1.35 -28.72
CA VAL A 7 47.15 -1.45 -29.53
C VAL A 7 46.47 -2.83 -29.38
N MET A 8 47.04 -3.76 -28.60
CA MET A 8 46.50 -5.11 -28.41
C MET A 8 45.74 -5.31 -27.08
N ILE A 9 45.52 -4.24 -26.30
CA ILE A 9 44.79 -4.31 -25.02
C ILE A 9 43.41 -3.64 -25.11
N THR A 10 43.15 -2.87 -26.16
CA THR A 10 41.91 -2.08 -26.29
C THR A 10 40.70 -2.88 -26.78
N PHE A 11 40.88 -4.12 -27.24
CA PHE A 11 39.79 -4.92 -27.84
C PHE A 11 39.08 -5.89 -26.87
N LEU A 12 39.60 -6.05 -25.64
CA LEU A 12 39.05 -7.00 -24.65
C LEU A 12 37.94 -6.40 -23.75
N LEU A 13 37.76 -5.07 -23.74
CA LEU A 13 36.83 -4.41 -22.81
C LEU A 13 35.40 -4.24 -23.35
N VAL A 14 35.12 -4.67 -24.59
CA VAL A 14 33.90 -4.31 -25.33
C VAL A 14 32.76 -5.34 -25.19
N THR A 15 32.98 -6.49 -24.55
CA THR A 15 32.01 -7.61 -24.58
C THR A 15 31.17 -7.81 -23.31
N LEU A 16 31.21 -6.92 -22.33
CA LEU A 16 30.69 -7.21 -20.98
C LEU A 16 29.42 -6.45 -20.54
N ILE A 17 28.67 -5.80 -21.43
CA ILE A 17 27.54 -4.95 -21.00
C ILE A 17 26.17 -5.28 -21.61
N LEU A 18 25.97 -6.46 -22.23
CA LEU A 18 24.70 -6.81 -22.90
C LEU A 18 23.83 -7.83 -22.13
N SER A 19 23.99 -7.97 -20.82
CA SER A 19 23.07 -8.76 -19.99
C SER A 19 22.23 -7.86 -19.08
N GLY A 20 21.56 -6.88 -19.67
CA GLY A 20 20.42 -6.23 -19.01
C GLY A 20 19.19 -7.10 -19.21
N CYS A 21 19.02 -8.15 -18.39
CA CYS A 21 17.71 -8.78 -18.26
C CYS A 21 16.77 -7.72 -17.71
N SER A 22 15.91 -7.19 -18.58
CA SER A 22 14.68 -6.52 -18.19
C SER A 22 13.81 -7.58 -17.50
N LEU A 23 13.98 -7.74 -16.18
CA LEU A 23 12.90 -8.23 -15.36
C LEU A 23 11.78 -7.21 -15.54
N SER A 24 10.77 -7.56 -16.33
CA SER A 24 9.49 -6.87 -16.29
C SER A 24 8.86 -7.23 -14.94
N GLU A 25 9.30 -6.56 -13.88
CA GLU A 25 8.42 -6.35 -12.74
C GLU A 25 7.22 -5.59 -13.30
N GLU A 26 6.05 -6.22 -13.33
CA GLU A 26 4.82 -5.50 -13.52
C GLU A 26 4.80 -4.40 -12.46
N ASN A 27 5.11 -3.17 -12.88
CA ASN A 27 5.02 -1.96 -12.08
C ASN A 27 3.54 -1.61 -11.94
N ASN A 28 2.87 -2.49 -11.24
CA ASN A 28 1.52 -2.39 -10.77
C ASN A 28 1.54 -1.32 -9.67
N ASN A 29 1.51 -0.05 -10.07
CA ASN A 29 1.60 1.14 -9.22
C ASN A 29 0.33 1.33 -8.39
N TYR A 30 -0.03 0.32 -7.62
CA TYR A 30 -1.19 0.33 -6.73
C TYR A 30 -0.67 0.45 -5.30
N THR A 31 -1.28 1.34 -4.52
CA THR A 31 -1.09 1.35 -3.06
C THR A 31 -1.98 0.28 -2.46
N ILE A 32 -1.43 -0.54 -1.57
CA ILE A 32 -2.18 -1.54 -0.80
C ILE A 32 -2.15 -1.13 0.66
N ILE A 33 -3.33 -1.10 1.28
CA ILE A 33 -3.54 -0.84 2.71
C ILE A 33 -4.07 -2.15 3.31
N THR A 34 -3.53 -2.57 4.46
CA THR A 34 -4.05 -3.74 5.20
C THR A 34 -4.29 -3.35 6.65
N GLY A 35 -5.53 -3.51 7.12
CA GLY A 35 -5.93 -2.98 8.42
C GLY A 35 -7.33 -3.38 8.84
N TYR A 36 -7.73 -2.94 10.03
CA TYR A 36 -9.05 -3.26 10.61
C TYR A 36 -10.06 -2.16 10.30
N ILE A 37 -11.30 -2.56 10.05
CA ILE A 37 -12.44 -1.63 9.94
C ILE A 37 -12.88 -1.23 11.34
N ILE A 38 -12.70 0.05 11.71
CA ILE A 38 -13.09 0.59 13.02
C ILE A 38 -14.38 1.39 12.98
N ASP A 39 -14.78 1.88 11.80
CA ASP A 39 -16.03 2.61 11.61
C ASP A 39 -16.51 2.50 10.17
N LYS A 40 -17.80 2.78 9.95
CA LYS A 40 -18.45 2.72 8.63
C LYS A 40 -19.44 3.86 8.49
N GLU A 41 -19.43 4.48 7.32
CA GLU A 41 -20.44 5.46 6.92
C GLU A 41 -20.96 5.12 5.51
N GLU A 42 -21.98 5.83 5.05
CA GLU A 42 -22.55 5.63 3.71
C GLU A 42 -21.45 5.68 2.63
N GLY A 43 -21.22 4.53 1.97
CA GLY A 43 -20.25 4.40 0.90
C GLY A 43 -18.77 4.46 1.31
N ARG A 44 -18.42 4.42 2.60
CA ARG A 44 -17.01 4.46 3.06
C ARG A 44 -16.73 3.67 4.34
N LEU A 45 -15.49 3.19 4.46
CA LEU A 45 -14.98 2.45 5.62
C LEU A 45 -13.79 3.19 6.23
N LEU A 46 -13.69 3.22 7.55
CA LEU A 46 -12.50 3.72 8.25
C LEU A 46 -11.59 2.55 8.58
N VAL A 47 -10.44 2.50 7.91
CA VAL A 47 -9.46 1.42 8.04
C VAL A 47 -8.21 1.94 8.76
N VAL A 48 -7.75 1.19 9.76
CA VAL A 48 -6.53 1.51 10.53
C VAL A 48 -5.48 0.42 10.35
N GLU A 49 -4.25 0.84 10.06
CA GLU A 49 -3.12 -0.06 9.80
C GLU A 49 -2.21 -0.17 11.02
N GLY A 50 -1.46 -1.27 11.10
CA GLY A 50 -0.36 -1.41 12.05
C GLY A 50 -0.77 -1.50 13.52
N LEU A 51 -2.05 -1.75 13.81
CA LEU A 51 -2.50 -2.02 15.16
C LEU A 51 -2.20 -3.48 15.54
N ASP A 52 -1.59 -3.67 16.70
CA ASP A 52 -1.45 -4.96 17.36
C ASP A 52 -2.71 -5.20 18.22
N GLU A 53 -3.39 -6.35 18.06
CA GLU A 53 -4.61 -6.68 18.82
C GLU A 53 -4.39 -6.69 20.35
N SER A 54 -3.14 -6.67 20.84
CA SER A 54 -2.84 -6.50 22.26
C SER A 54 -2.82 -5.05 22.73
N GLU A 55 -2.76 -4.07 21.80
CA GLU A 55 -2.69 -2.63 22.09
C GLU A 55 -4.05 -1.92 21.97
N PHE A 56 -5.03 -2.55 21.32
CA PHE A 56 -6.37 -2.02 21.19
C PHE A 56 -7.43 -3.14 21.23
N ASP A 57 -8.63 -2.80 21.69
CA ASP A 57 -9.81 -3.65 21.55
C ASP A 57 -10.90 -2.84 20.85
N ILE A 58 -11.23 -3.27 19.63
CA ILE A 58 -12.20 -2.60 18.76
C ILE A 58 -13.62 -2.58 19.31
N HIS A 59 -13.92 -3.45 20.28
CA HIS A 59 -15.21 -3.56 20.93
C HIS A 59 -15.28 -2.82 22.27
N GLU A 60 -14.13 -2.50 22.89
CA GLU A 60 -14.08 -1.78 24.17
C GLU A 60 -13.72 -0.30 24.03
N GLN A 61 -13.04 0.09 22.95
CA GLN A 61 -12.58 1.46 22.74
C GLN A 61 -13.44 2.23 21.74
N THR A 62 -13.50 3.55 21.94
CA THR A 62 -14.13 4.46 20.99
C THR A 62 -13.26 4.66 19.74
N VAL A 63 -13.89 5.03 18.62
CA VAL A 63 -13.18 5.39 17.38
C VAL A 63 -12.11 6.47 17.64
N GLU A 64 -12.40 7.46 18.49
CA GLU A 64 -11.43 8.52 18.81
C GLU A 64 -10.21 8.01 19.59
N GLU A 65 -10.40 7.05 20.50
CA GLU A 65 -9.29 6.42 21.23
C GLU A 65 -8.43 5.57 20.31
N ILE A 66 -9.05 4.79 19.43
CA ILE A 66 -8.33 3.99 18.43
C ILE A 66 -7.54 4.90 17.48
N LEU A 67 -8.13 6.02 17.03
CA LEU A 67 -7.43 7.00 16.19
C LEU A 67 -6.25 7.69 16.90
N LYS A 68 -6.24 7.79 18.23
CA LYS A 68 -5.07 8.31 18.97
C LYS A 68 -3.91 7.32 18.99
N ILE A 69 -4.22 6.02 18.97
CA ILE A 69 -3.23 4.94 18.92
C ILE A 69 -2.71 4.77 17.49
N ALA A 70 -3.61 4.84 16.51
CA ALA A 70 -3.31 4.57 15.11
C ALA A 70 -2.55 5.72 14.41
N ASP A 71 -2.50 6.94 14.94
CA ASP A 71 -1.91 8.11 14.26
C ASP A 71 -0.46 7.86 13.76
N PRO A 72 -0.17 8.00 12.45
CA PRO A 72 -0.98 8.58 11.36
C PRO A 72 -1.70 7.58 10.45
N ASN A 73 -1.75 6.31 10.84
CA ASN A 73 -2.14 5.15 10.04
C ASN A 73 -3.66 4.89 10.05
N ALA A 74 -4.44 5.90 9.67
CA ALA A 74 -5.89 5.79 9.54
C ALA A 74 -6.36 6.35 8.19
N THR A 75 -7.22 5.63 7.48
CA THR A 75 -7.70 6.01 6.14
C THR A 75 -9.20 5.78 6.00
N TRP A 76 -9.95 6.82 5.61
CA TRP A 76 -11.30 6.69 5.06
C TRP A 76 -11.22 6.21 3.61
N VAL A 77 -11.72 5.01 3.36
CA VAL A 77 -11.72 4.34 2.06
C VAL A 77 -13.12 4.41 1.46
N SER A 78 -13.26 5.07 0.31
CA SER A 78 -14.51 5.11 -0.45
C SER A 78 -14.71 3.79 -1.21
N ILE A 79 -15.88 3.20 -1.09
CA ILE A 79 -16.20 1.86 -1.65
C ILE A 79 -17.38 1.86 -2.62
N GLY A 80 -18.03 3.02 -2.80
CA GLY A 80 -19.26 3.18 -3.58
C GLY A 80 -20.50 2.99 -2.72
N ASP A 81 -21.60 3.61 -3.15
CA ASP A 81 -22.83 3.75 -2.36
C ASP A 81 -23.45 2.40 -1.97
N ASN A 82 -23.97 2.30 -0.74
CA ASN A 82 -24.67 1.15 -0.15
C ASN A 82 -23.85 -0.14 -0.02
N ARG A 83 -22.52 -0.06 -0.12
CA ARG A 83 -21.63 -1.22 0.02
C ARG A 83 -21.06 -1.39 1.43
N GLU A 84 -21.29 -0.43 2.32
CA GLU A 84 -20.83 -0.48 3.72
C GLU A 84 -21.47 -1.61 4.52
N ASN A 85 -22.59 -2.16 4.06
CA ASN A 85 -23.27 -3.30 4.70
C ASN A 85 -22.64 -4.65 4.33
N ASP A 86 -21.74 -4.69 3.34
CA ASP A 86 -21.01 -5.90 2.96
C ASP A 86 -19.87 -6.23 3.95
N TYR A 87 -19.57 -5.31 4.86
CA TYR A 87 -18.44 -5.41 5.81
C TYR A 87 -18.91 -5.17 7.25
N SER A 88 -18.11 -5.60 8.22
CA SER A 88 -18.36 -5.45 9.65
C SER A 88 -17.21 -4.71 10.34
N VAL A 89 -17.54 -3.92 11.36
CA VAL A 89 -16.51 -3.39 12.28
C VAL A 89 -15.84 -4.58 12.97
N GLY A 90 -14.52 -4.59 13.01
CA GLY A 90 -13.72 -5.73 13.48
C GLY A 90 -13.06 -6.54 12.37
N GLU A 91 -13.56 -6.47 11.14
CA GLU A 91 -12.95 -7.22 10.04
C GLU A 91 -11.62 -6.61 9.62
N GLN A 92 -10.64 -7.49 9.40
CA GLN A 92 -9.41 -7.11 8.74
C GLN A 92 -9.60 -7.17 7.23
N VAL A 93 -9.17 -6.12 6.54
CA VAL A 93 -9.31 -6.00 5.09
C VAL A 93 -8.01 -5.60 4.44
N LYS A 94 -7.81 -6.08 3.22
CA LYS A 94 -6.78 -5.65 2.30
C LYS A 94 -7.41 -4.83 1.18
N VAL A 95 -7.06 -3.56 1.12
CA VAL A 95 -7.62 -2.59 0.18
C VAL A 95 -6.57 -2.25 -0.88
N THR A 96 -6.92 -2.44 -2.14
CA THR A 96 -6.16 -1.90 -3.27
C THR A 96 -6.70 -0.53 -3.63
N ILE A 97 -5.87 0.50 -3.59
CA ILE A 97 -6.26 1.91 -3.80
C ILE A 97 -6.19 2.29 -5.29
N ASP A 98 -7.16 3.09 -5.73
CA ASP A 98 -7.19 3.75 -7.04
C ASP A 98 -6.81 5.24 -6.94
N GLY A 99 -5.98 5.73 -7.85
CA GLY A 99 -5.63 7.15 -8.00
C GLY A 99 -4.68 7.75 -6.95
N GLY A 100 -4.69 7.29 -5.69
CA GLY A 100 -3.78 7.73 -4.63
C GLY A 100 -4.45 7.95 -3.26
N VAL A 101 -3.69 8.52 -2.32
CA VAL A 101 -4.13 8.82 -0.95
C VAL A 101 -4.03 10.33 -0.70
N ASN A 102 -5.13 10.96 -0.31
CA ASN A 102 -5.18 12.37 0.05
C ASN A 102 -4.61 12.57 1.46
N THR A 103 -3.72 13.56 1.59
CA THR A 103 -3.05 13.89 2.85
C THR A 103 -3.97 14.69 3.77
N SER A 104 -4.74 14.00 4.60
CA SER A 104 -5.50 14.51 5.75
C SER A 104 -5.37 13.52 6.91
N TYR A 105 -5.94 13.83 8.08
CA TYR A 105 -6.05 12.85 9.16
C TYR A 105 -7.52 12.72 9.65
N PRO A 106 -8.15 11.53 9.53
CA PRO A 106 -7.67 10.37 8.77
C PRO A 106 -7.40 10.70 7.29
N ALA A 107 -6.52 9.93 6.65
CA ALA A 107 -6.29 10.04 5.22
C ALA A 107 -7.54 9.66 4.44
N GLN A 108 -7.61 9.99 3.15
CA GLN A 108 -8.77 9.65 2.32
C GLN A 108 -8.32 8.99 1.02
N ALA A 109 -8.99 7.91 0.62
CA ALA A 109 -8.65 7.18 -0.59
C ALA A 109 -9.89 6.50 -1.20
N SER A 110 -9.75 6.00 -2.42
CA SER A 110 -10.80 5.23 -3.12
C SER A 110 -10.34 3.79 -3.33
N ALA A 111 -11.20 2.82 -3.02
CA ALA A 111 -10.91 1.42 -3.27
C ALA A 111 -11.12 1.05 -4.73
N LYS A 112 -10.11 0.43 -5.33
CA LYS A 112 -10.23 -0.37 -6.56
C LYS A 112 -10.79 -1.75 -6.25
N HIS A 113 -10.33 -2.36 -5.17
CA HIS A 113 -10.70 -3.70 -4.74
C HIS A 113 -10.51 -3.85 -3.24
N ILE A 114 -11.37 -4.65 -2.60
CA ILE A 114 -11.29 -4.98 -1.17
C ILE A 114 -11.45 -6.49 -1.03
N GLU A 115 -10.56 -7.07 -0.22
CA GLU A 115 -10.54 -8.47 0.17
C GLU A 115 -10.60 -8.54 1.70
N VAL A 116 -11.50 -9.36 2.25
CA VAL A 116 -11.53 -9.66 3.69
C VAL A 116 -10.43 -10.68 3.98
N VAL A 117 -9.63 -10.41 5.00
CA VAL A 117 -8.54 -11.28 5.45
C VAL A 117 -9.09 -12.21 6.53
N GLU A 118 -8.91 -13.53 6.36
CA GLU A 118 -9.31 -14.58 7.32
C GLU A 118 -8.38 -14.69 8.52
#